data_AF-A0A914K0Y0-F1
#
_entry.id   AF-A0A914K0Y0-F1
#
_cell.length_a   1.000
_cell.length_b   1.000
_cell.length_c   1.000
_cell.angle_alpha   90.00
_cell.angle_beta   90.00
_cell.angle_gamma   90.00
#
_symmetry.space_group_name_H-M   'P 1'
#
loop_
_entity.id
_entity.type
_entity.pdbx_description
1 polymer ?
#
loop_
_entity_poly.entity_id
_entity_poly.type
_entity_poly.pdbx_seq_one_letter_code
_entity_poly.pdbx_strand_id
1 'polypeptide(L)'
;QATKIFQVLGNVGVAGCFLFLAFIIDCDTVPLAGVVLAFFGCFVSCGIPGFFTALLSIAPRYTGTLTSLSLTVGVVGHACGPLLVGIFNKNGTKEEWRFIWLFAFTLHSEIQEWAKMKSADDVEAVKLKTVETAEEL
;
A
#
# COMPACT_ATOMS: atom_id res chain seq x y z
N GLN A 1 -4.54 16.61 -3.94
CA GLN A 1 -3.32 16.62 -3.10
C GLN A 1 -3.51 15.86 -1.79
N ALA A 2 -4.61 16.07 -1.04
CA ALA A 2 -4.91 15.33 0.19
C ALA A 2 -4.82 13.79 0.05
N THR A 3 -5.32 13.24 -1.05
CA THR A 3 -5.27 11.80 -1.39
C THR A 3 -3.86 11.21 -1.37
N LYS A 4 -2.87 11.95 -1.87
CA LYS A 4 -1.48 11.51 -1.92
C LYS A 4 -0.85 11.52 -0.53
N ILE A 5 -1.23 12.50 0.30
CA ILE A 5 -0.73 12.63 1.68
C ILE A 5 -1.23 11.45 2.52
N PHE A 6 -2.51 11.11 2.43
CA PHE A 6 -3.08 9.95 3.14
C PHE A 6 -2.49 8.62 2.65
N GLN A 7 -2.25 8.48 1.34
CA GLN A 7 -1.59 7.31 0.77
C GLN A 7 -0.16 7.15 1.31
N VAL A 8 0.64 8.23 1.30
CA VAL A 8 2.03 8.21 1.79
C VAL A 8 2.06 7.97 3.30
N LEU A 9 1.19 8.63 4.07
CA LEU A 9 1.11 8.46 5.51
C LEU A 9 0.71 7.01 5.88
N GLY A 10 -0.25 6.44 5.17
CA GLY A 10 -0.66 5.04 5.34
C GLY A 10 0.50 4.09 5.04
N ASN A 11 1.17 4.22 3.90
CA ASN A 11 2.28 3.33 3.53
C ASN A 11 3.48 3.46 4.47
N VAL A 12 3.89 4.69 4.82
CA VAL A 12 5.02 4.93 5.73
C VAL A 12 4.70 4.43 7.13
N GLY A 13 3.47 4.66 7.61
CA GLY A 13 3.01 4.16 8.91
C GLY A 13 3.04 2.63 8.96
N VAL A 14 2.51 1.97 7.93
CA VAL A 14 2.54 0.49 7.82
C VAL A 14 3.96 -0.05 7.74
N ALA A 15 4.84 0.57 6.93
CA ALA A 15 6.24 0.19 6.83
C ALA A 15 6.96 0.34 8.20
N GLY A 16 6.67 1.42 8.92
CA GLY A 16 7.17 1.63 10.28
C GLY A 16 6.71 0.55 11.27
N CYS A 17 5.44 0.13 11.19
CA CYS A 17 4.92 -0.97 12.01
C CYS A 17 5.66 -2.29 11.74
N PHE A 18 5.97 -2.61 10.48
CA PHE A 18 6.74 -3.82 10.14
C PHE A 18 8.18 -3.79 10.65
N LEU A 19 8.85 -2.62 10.61
CA LEU A 19 10.16 -2.47 11.24
C LEU A 19 10.08 -2.65 12.76
N PHE A 20 9.06 -2.08 13.39
CA PHE A 20 8.86 -2.23 14.83
C PHE A 20 8.63 -3.70 15.22
N LEU A 21 7.83 -4.43 14.43
CA LEU A 21 7.63 -5.87 14.56
C LEU A 21 8.93 -6.67 14.38
N ALA A 22 9.81 -6.27 13.47
CA ALA A 22 11.05 -6.98 13.21
C ALA A 22 12.11 -6.84 14.33
N PHE A 23 12.12 -5.74 15.08
CA PHE A 23 13.19 -5.42 16.04
C PHE A 23 12.77 -5.43 17.51
N ILE A 24 11.52 -5.10 17.83
CA ILE A 24 11.08 -4.87 19.21
C ILE A 24 10.27 -6.05 19.77
N ILE A 25 9.67 -6.88 18.90
CA ILE A 25 8.69 -7.88 19.33
C ILE A 25 9.34 -9.24 19.53
N ASP A 26 9.38 -9.66 20.79
CA ASP A 26 9.75 -10.99 21.26
C ASP A 26 8.53 -11.72 21.83
N CYS A 27 8.68 -13.03 22.08
CA CYS A 27 7.65 -13.87 22.70
C CYS A 27 7.21 -13.38 24.10
N ASP A 28 7.98 -12.51 24.76
CA ASP A 28 7.68 -11.94 26.07
C ASP A 28 6.80 -10.67 25.96
N THR A 29 6.86 -9.98 24.81
CA THR A 29 6.20 -8.68 24.55
C THR A 29 4.91 -8.80 23.74
N VAL A 30 4.14 -9.87 23.94
CA VAL A 30 2.85 -10.11 23.27
C VAL A 30 1.87 -8.93 23.36
N PRO A 31 1.67 -8.26 24.53
CA PRO A 31 0.72 -7.13 24.58
C PRO A 31 1.18 -5.93 23.74
N LEU A 32 2.49 -5.70 23.64
CA LEU A 32 3.04 -4.65 22.78
C LEU A 32 2.80 -4.96 21.30
N ALA A 33 2.89 -6.24 20.90
CA ALA A 33 2.55 -6.67 19.56
C ALA A 33 1.10 -6.38 19.19
N GLY A 34 0.15 -6.60 20.11
CA GLY A 34 -1.25 -6.25 19.90
C GLY A 34 -1.45 -4.76 19.63
N VAL A 35 -0.74 -3.89 20.35
CA VAL A 35 -0.80 -2.43 20.14
C VAL A 35 -0.23 -2.04 18.78
N VAL A 36 0.92 -2.59 18.38
CA VAL A 36 1.53 -2.32 17.07
C VAL A 36 0.61 -2.79 15.93
N LEU A 37 -0.04 -3.94 16.07
CA LEU A 37 -1.05 -4.40 15.10
C LEU A 37 -2.28 -3.50 15.04
N ALA A 38 -2.72 -2.94 16.17
CA ALA A 38 -3.83 -1.98 16.18
C ALA A 38 -3.46 -0.71 15.39
N PHE A 39 -2.26 -0.17 15.60
CA PHE A 39 -1.75 0.96 14.83
C PHE A 39 -1.61 0.63 13.35
N PHE A 40 -1.11 -0.56 13.02
CA PHE A 40 -1.07 -1.05 11.63
C PHE A 40 -2.47 -1.00 10.99
N GLY A 41 -3.51 -1.49 11.67
CA GLY A 41 -4.88 -1.42 11.18
C GLY A 41 -5.38 0.02 10.95
N CYS A 42 -5.00 0.96 11.82
CA CYS A 42 -5.31 2.38 11.64
C CYS A 42 -4.63 2.98 10.40
N PHE A 43 -3.33 2.68 10.18
CA PHE A 43 -2.59 3.20 9.01
C PHE A 43 -3.08 2.61 7.70
N VAL A 44 -3.39 1.32 7.66
CA VAL A 44 -4.01 0.68 6.48
C VAL A 44 -5.34 1.37 6.15
N SER A 45 -6.18 1.59 7.16
CA SER A 45 -7.49 2.24 7.00
C SER A 45 -7.37 3.68 6.48
N CYS A 46 -6.30 4.38 6.85
CA CYS A 46 -5.97 5.72 6.38
C CYS A 46 -5.64 5.76 4.87
N GLY A 47 -5.08 4.67 4.31
CA GLY A 47 -4.74 4.56 2.88
C GLY A 47 -5.93 4.28 1.96
N ILE A 48 -6.99 3.62 2.47
CA ILE A 48 -8.19 3.24 1.71
C ILE A 48 -8.89 4.44 1.00
N PRO A 49 -9.16 5.58 1.67
CA PRO A 49 -9.77 6.74 1.00
C PRO A 49 -8.85 7.33 -0.09
N GLY A 50 -7.53 7.18 0.07
CA GLY A 50 -6.52 7.51 -0.94
C GLY A 50 -6.78 6.76 -2.25
N PHE A 51 -6.92 5.44 -2.12
CA PHE A 51 -7.17 4.53 -3.24
C PHE A 51 -8.50 4.81 -3.96
N PHE A 52 -9.62 4.90 -3.22
CA PHE A 52 -10.93 5.13 -3.84
C PHE A 52 -11.03 6.50 -4.54
N THR A 53 -10.42 7.53 -3.97
CA THR A 53 -10.40 8.87 -4.58
C THR A 53 -9.56 8.89 -5.85
N ALA A 54 -8.46 8.13 -5.91
CA ALA A 54 -7.64 8.00 -7.12
C ALA A 54 -8.42 7.35 -8.27
N LEU A 55 -9.19 6.29 -7.99
CA LEU A 55 -10.06 5.66 -8.99
C LEU A 55 -11.12 6.63 -9.53
N LEU A 56 -11.74 7.40 -8.63
CA LEU A 56 -12.76 8.40 -9.01
C LEU A 56 -12.18 9.49 -9.92
N SER A 57 -10.92 9.87 -9.70
CA SER A 57 -10.21 10.88 -10.49
C SER A 57 -9.81 10.39 -11.89
N ILE A 58 -9.69 9.08 -12.10
CA ILE A 58 -9.29 8.49 -13.40
C ILE A 58 -10.50 8.31 -14.32
N ALA A 59 -11.59 7.72 -13.81
CA ALA A 59 -12.78 7.46 -14.63
C ALA A 59 -14.03 7.29 -13.76
N PRO A 60 -14.80 8.36 -13.48
CA PRO A 60 -15.97 8.29 -12.61
C PRO A 60 -17.03 7.29 -13.11
N ARG A 61 -17.17 7.15 -14.44
CA ARG A 61 -18.13 6.25 -15.09
C ARG A 61 -17.75 4.76 -15.03
N TYR A 62 -16.47 4.44 -14.82
CA TYR A 62 -15.94 3.06 -14.79
C TYR A 62 -15.37 2.66 -13.43
N THR A 63 -15.61 3.48 -12.39
CA THR A 63 -15.13 3.24 -11.02
C THR A 63 -15.43 1.83 -10.53
N GLY A 64 -16.63 1.30 -10.81
CA GLY A 64 -17.02 -0.05 -10.39
C GLY A 64 -16.14 -1.15 -10.97
N THR A 65 -15.84 -1.09 -12.27
CA THR A 65 -14.98 -2.08 -12.95
C THR A 65 -13.53 -1.96 -12.49
N LEU A 66 -13.01 -0.74 -12.35
CA LEU A 66 -11.65 -0.51 -11.86
C LEU A 66 -11.47 -0.96 -10.41
N THR A 67 -12.47 -0.70 -9.57
CA THR A 67 -12.52 -1.18 -8.18
C THR A 67 -12.51 -2.70 -8.14
N SER A 68 -13.37 -3.36 -8.93
CA SER A 68 -13.41 -4.82 -9.02
C SER A 68 -12.07 -5.42 -9.42
N LEU A 69 -11.43 -4.90 -10.46
CA LEU A 69 -10.12 -5.38 -10.92
C LEU A 69 -9.06 -5.24 -9.82
N SER A 70 -9.05 -4.10 -9.13
CA SER A 70 -8.11 -3.83 -8.06
C SER A 70 -8.34 -4.73 -6.84
N LEU A 71 -9.60 -5.00 -6.50
CA LEU A 71 -9.95 -5.97 -5.47
C LEU A 71 -9.52 -7.39 -5.84
N THR A 72 -9.66 -7.79 -7.10
CA THR A 72 -9.15 -9.09 -7.56
C THR A 72 -7.65 -9.21 -7.33
N VAL A 73 -6.87 -8.19 -7.71
CA VAL A 73 -5.42 -8.16 -7.43
C VAL A 73 -5.13 -8.16 -5.93
N GLY A 74 -5.91 -7.41 -5.15
CA GLY A 74 -5.81 -7.38 -3.69
C GLY A 74 -6.05 -8.75 -3.04
N VAL A 75 -7.05 -9.49 -3.50
CA VAL A 75 -7.34 -10.85 -3.02
C VAL A 75 -6.20 -11.81 -3.35
N VAL A 76 -5.63 -11.71 -4.56
CA VAL A 76 -4.45 -12.51 -4.93
C VAL A 76 -3.27 -12.19 -4.00
N GLY A 77 -2.99 -10.91 -3.75
CA GLY A 77 -1.95 -10.49 -2.81
C GLY A 77 -2.17 -11.02 -1.39
N HIS A 78 -3.41 -10.95 -0.89
CA HIS A 78 -3.78 -11.49 0.42
C HIS A 78 -3.61 -13.02 0.48
N ALA A 79 -3.89 -13.74 -0.60
CA ALA A 79 -3.66 -15.18 -0.66
C ALA A 79 -2.17 -15.53 -0.69
N CYS A 80 -1.34 -14.71 -1.33
CA CYS A 80 0.12 -14.88 -1.34
C CYS A 80 0.75 -14.72 0.06
N GLY A 81 0.18 -13.89 0.94
CA GLY A 81 0.68 -13.66 2.30
C GLY A 81 0.93 -14.94 3.11
N PRO A 82 -0.11 -15.73 3.45
CA PRO A 82 0.05 -16.98 4.20
C PRO A 82 0.86 -18.04 3.46
N LEU A 83 0.83 -18.04 2.12
CA LEU A 83 1.67 -18.96 1.31
C LEU A 83 3.16 -18.64 1.48
N LEU A 84 3.54 -17.36 1.41
CA LEU A 84 4.92 -16.93 1.65
C LEU A 84 5.35 -17.24 3.07
N VAL A 85 4.50 -16.93 4.06
CA VAL A 85 4.79 -17.27 5.47
C VAL A 85 5.00 -18.77 5.64
N GLY A 86 4.16 -19.62 5.03
CA GLY A 86 4.31 -21.08 5.11
C GLY A 86 5.57 -21.63 4.43
N ILE A 87 6.10 -20.93 3.42
CA ILE A 87 7.36 -21.31 2.75
C ILE A 87 8.57 -20.91 3.60
N PHE A 88 8.56 -19.71 4.17
CA PHE A 88 9.69 -19.15 4.92
C PHE A 88 9.73 -19.57 6.39
N ASN A 89 8.58 -19.88 6.99
CA ASN A 89 8.45 -20.23 8.40
C ASN A 89 8.27 -21.74 8.59
N LYS A 90 9.38 -22.49 8.51
CA LYS A 90 9.33 -23.96 8.64
C LYS A 90 9.53 -24.43 10.07
N ASN A 91 10.38 -23.72 10.81
CA ASN A 91 10.78 -24.11 12.16
C ASN A 91 10.20 -23.19 13.24
N GLY A 92 9.52 -22.10 12.87
CA GLY A 92 8.92 -21.18 13.84
C GLY A 92 9.94 -20.32 14.58
N THR A 93 11.16 -20.20 14.05
CA THR A 93 12.22 -19.47 14.75
C THR A 93 12.02 -17.96 14.68
N LYS A 94 12.58 -17.24 15.65
CA LYS A 94 12.51 -15.78 15.69
C LYS A 94 13.18 -15.14 14.47
N GLU A 95 14.25 -15.74 13.99
CA GLU A 95 15.01 -15.31 12.82
C GLU A 95 14.18 -15.41 11.54
N GLU A 96 13.43 -16.50 11.35
CA GLU A 96 12.52 -16.68 10.21
C GLU A 96 11.41 -15.61 10.22
N TRP A 97 10.81 -15.35 11.38
CA TRP A 97 9.79 -14.30 11.53
C TRP A 97 10.35 -12.91 11.26
N ARG A 98 11.54 -12.59 11.79
CA ARG A 98 12.21 -11.31 11.52
C ARG A 98 12.49 -11.12 10.03
N PHE A 99 12.92 -12.17 9.32
CA PHE A 99 13.13 -12.10 7.88
C PHE A 99 11.84 -11.80 7.12
N ILE A 100 10.72 -12.46 7.49
CA ILE A 100 9.41 -12.22 6.89
C ILE A 100 8.96 -10.77 7.09
N TRP A 101 9.11 -10.21 8.30
CA TRP A 101 8.75 -8.82 8.57
C TRP A 101 9.61 -7.81 7.80
N LEU A 102 10.91 -8.07 7.67
CA LEU A 102 11.82 -7.25 6.86
C LEU A 102 11.49 -7.34 5.36
N PHE A 103 11.13 -8.51 4.86
CA PHE A 103 10.67 -8.68 3.49
C PHE A 103 9.37 -7.91 3.24
N ALA A 104 8.41 -7.97 4.17
CA ALA A 104 7.18 -7.19 4.10
C ALA A 104 7.45 -5.68 4.12
N PHE A 105 8.42 -5.22 4.92
CA PHE A 105 8.88 -3.83 4.90
C PHE A 105 9.44 -3.44 3.53
N THR A 106 10.31 -4.26 2.92
CA THR A 106 10.89 -3.93 1.60
C THR A 106 9.82 -3.78 0.53
N LEU A 107 8.80 -4.65 0.53
CA LEU A 107 7.69 -4.58 -0.40
C LEU A 107 6.84 -3.32 -0.21
N HIS A 108 6.62 -2.87 1.03
CA HIS A 108 5.86 -1.65 1.31
C HIS A 108 6.66 -0.36 1.07
N SER A 109 7.98 -0.43 1.21
CA SER A 109 8.89 0.71 1.03
C SER A 109 9.13 1.07 -0.44
N GLU A 110 8.75 0.19 -1.38
CA GLU A 110 8.92 0.44 -2.81
C GLU A 110 7.94 1.53 -3.28
N ILE A 111 8.46 2.73 -3.50
CA ILE A 111 7.69 3.88 -3.99
C ILE A 111 7.29 3.61 -5.43
N GLN A 112 5.99 3.42 -5.63
CA GLN A 112 5.41 3.30 -6.96
C GLN A 112 5.70 4.56 -7.79
N GLU A 113 6.39 4.40 -8.92
CA GLU A 113 6.84 5.55 -9.72
C GLU A 113 5.71 6.43 -10.24
N TRP A 114 4.55 5.82 -10.54
CA TRP A 114 3.35 6.54 -10.97
C TRP A 114 2.75 7.45 -9.87
N ALA A 115 3.10 7.21 -8.60
CA ALA A 115 2.64 8.00 -7.47
C ALA A 115 3.54 9.21 -7.15
N LYS A 116 4.73 9.31 -7.78
CA LYS A 116 5.61 10.48 -7.67
C LYS A 116 4.83 11.74 -8.09
N MET A 117 4.96 12.83 -7.34
CA MET A 117 4.30 14.10 -7.66
C MET A 117 4.88 14.64 -8.97
N LYS A 118 4.12 14.53 -10.07
CA LYS A 118 4.38 15.29 -11.29
C LYS A 118 4.44 16.79 -10.98
N SER A 119 5.43 17.49 -11.53
CA SER A 119 5.54 18.95 -11.38
C SER A 119 4.33 19.64 -12.03
N ALA A 120 4.11 20.92 -11.71
CA ALA A 120 3.02 21.69 -12.31
C ALA A 120 3.06 21.68 -13.85
N ASP A 121 4.26 21.67 -14.43
CA ASP A 121 4.49 21.66 -15.89
C ASP A 121 4.00 20.37 -16.55
N ASP A 122 4.16 19.26 -15.86
CA ASP A 122 3.76 17.93 -16.30
C ASP A 122 2.23 17.73 -16.34
N VAL A 123 1.49 18.50 -15.53
CA VAL A 123 0.02 18.49 -15.50
C VAL A 123 -0.53 19.30 -16.66
N GLU A 124 0.10 20.44 -16.97
CA GLU A 124 -0.31 21.30 -18.08
C GLU A 124 -0.09 20.61 -19.44
N ALA A 125 1.03 19.89 -19.60
CA ALA A 125 1.31 19.10 -20.80
C ALA A 125 0.29 17.96 -21.04
N VAL A 126 -0.24 17.36 -19.97
CA VAL A 126 -1.27 16.31 -20.07
C VAL A 126 -2.63 16.91 -20.42
N LYS A 127 -2.98 18.07 -19.84
CA LYS A 127 -4.20 18.78 -20.21
C LYS A 127 -4.22 19.16 -21.68
N LEU A 128 -3.12 19.72 -22.19
CA LEU A 128 -3.00 20.08 -23.61
C LEU A 128 -3.21 18.87 -24.52
N LYS A 129 -2.55 17.74 -24.25
CA LYS A 129 -2.77 16.50 -25.02
C LYS A 129 -4.20 15.99 -24.99
N THR A 130 -4.87 16.13 -23.83
CA THR A 130 -6.26 15.65 -23.68
C THR A 130 -7.24 16.54 -24.45
N VAL A 131 -6.99 17.85 -24.49
CA VAL A 131 -7.77 18.81 -25.28
C VAL A 131 -7.56 18.57 -26.77
N GLU A 132 -6.31 18.37 -27.20
CA GLU A 132 -5.95 18.11 -28.60
C GLU A 132 -6.60 16.81 -29.12
N THR A 133 -6.64 15.76 -28.29
CA THR A 133 -7.30 14.49 -28.64
C THR A 133 -8.83 14.61 -28.66
N ALA A 134 -9.41 15.60 -27.96
CA ALA A 134 -10.85 15.83 -27.92
C ALA A 134 -11.34 16.72 -29.08
N GLU A 135 -10.47 17.51 -29.69
CA GLU A 135 -10.77 18.28 -30.91
C GLU A 135 -10.69 17.44 -32.19
N GLU A 136 -9.98 16.30 -32.17
CA GLU A 136 -9.88 15.39 -33.33
C GLU A 136 -11.00 14.32 -33.41
N LEU A 137 -11.97 14.34 -32.48
CA LEU A 137 -13.15 13.45 -32.43
C LEU A 137 -14.44 14.20 -32.77
#